data_AF-A0AA91JUB0-F1
#
_entry.id   AF-A0AA91JUB0-F1
#
_cell.length_a   1.000
_cell.length_b   1.000
_cell.length_c   1.000
_cell.angle_alpha   90.00
_cell.angle_beta   90.00
_cell.angle_gamma   90.00
#
_symmetry.space_group_name_H-M   'P 1'
#
loop_
_entity.id
_entity.type
_entity.pdbx_description
1 polymer ?
#
loop_
_entity_poly.entity_id
_entity_poly.type
_entity_poly.pdbx_seq_one_letter_code
_entity_poly.pdbx_strand_id
1 'polypeptide(L)'
;MERQNTAFQPSRESGVTSLTLPSQRNLAPLEINQLYQFSVSLICGQDTSPNSVITVYGWVQRVAVSNNVESTLKRFSPKERISVYAKQGLWFDLVSTLADLRACNPSDSALLATWVSVIKATALLKAEAIARESTAQRAIAQQPLLQKCSSP
;
A
#
# COMPACT_ATOMS: atom_id res chain seq x y z
N MET A 1 -10.68 2.76 -19.03
CA MET A 1 -10.67 2.74 -17.56
C MET A 1 -10.61 4.19 -17.11
N GLU A 2 -11.66 4.69 -16.47
CA GLU A 2 -11.77 6.11 -16.13
C GLU A 2 -10.94 6.43 -14.88
N ARG A 3 -10.02 7.40 -14.98
CA ARG A 3 -9.15 7.80 -13.86
C ARG A 3 -9.92 8.81 -13.00
N GLN A 4 -10.19 8.43 -11.75
CA GLN A 4 -10.76 9.32 -10.75
C GLN A 4 -9.63 10.00 -9.96
N ASN A 5 -9.72 11.32 -9.78
CA ASN A 5 -8.79 12.09 -8.96
C ASN A 5 -9.52 12.91 -7.89
N THR A 6 -8.83 13.12 -6.78
CA THR A 6 -9.25 14.01 -5.70
C THR A 6 -8.02 14.68 -5.10
N ALA A 7 -8.19 15.89 -4.59
CA ALA A 7 -7.17 16.60 -3.83
C ALA A 7 -7.72 16.83 -2.41
N PHE A 8 -6.85 16.73 -1.41
CA PHE A 8 -7.21 17.02 -0.03
C PHE A 8 -6.01 17.66 0.67
N GLN A 9 -6.27 18.44 1.71
CA GLN A 9 -5.23 18.99 2.56
C GLN A 9 -5.10 18.09 3.80
N PRO A 10 -3.96 17.41 4.00
CA PRO A 10 -3.73 16.63 5.21
C PRO A 10 -3.56 17.54 6.43
N SER A 11 -3.66 16.96 7.62
CA SER A 11 -3.29 17.66 8.86
C SER A 11 -1.84 18.15 8.80
N ARG A 12 -1.56 19.28 9.47
CA ARG A 12 -0.18 19.79 9.66
C ARG A 12 0.57 19.05 10.77
N GLU A 13 -0.13 18.23 11.55
CA GLU A 13 0.47 17.41 12.59
C GLU A 13 1.11 16.16 11.99
N SER A 14 2.23 15.72 12.59
CA SER A 14 2.85 14.46 12.21
C SER A 14 1.94 13.30 12.58
N GLY A 15 1.57 12.47 11.60
CA GLY A 15 0.68 11.34 11.84
C GLY A 15 0.20 10.67 10.56
N VAL A 16 -0.84 9.86 10.71
CA VAL A 16 -1.55 9.21 9.61
C VAL A 16 -2.82 10.00 9.30
N THR A 17 -3.04 10.30 8.03
CA THR A 17 -4.27 10.93 7.53
C THR A 17 -5.10 9.92 6.77
N SER A 18 -6.42 10.04 6.88
CA SER A 18 -7.38 9.25 6.09
C SER A 18 -8.05 10.12 5.04
N LEU A 19 -8.40 9.52 3.90
CA LEU A 19 -9.14 10.15 2.82
C LEU A 19 -10.38 9.31 2.53
N THR A 20 -11.55 9.87 2.75
CA THR A 20 -12.82 9.25 2.36
C THR A 20 -13.22 9.78 0.98
N LEU A 21 -13.47 8.88 0.04
CA LEU A 21 -13.97 9.27 -1.28
C LEU A 21 -15.43 9.72 -1.18
N PRO A 22 -15.83 10.81 -1.87
CA PRO A 22 -17.21 11.30 -1.80
C PRO A 22 -18.22 10.26 -2.30
N SER A 23 -19.22 9.95 -1.50
CA SER A 23 -20.32 9.01 -1.85
C SER A 23 -21.18 9.50 -3.02
N GLN A 24 -21.16 10.80 -3.31
CA GLN A 24 -21.96 11.46 -4.34
C GLN A 24 -21.45 11.21 -5.78
N ARG A 25 -20.25 10.67 -5.97
CA ARG A 25 -19.64 10.49 -7.30
C ARG A 25 -20.10 9.22 -8.05
N ASN A 26 -21.12 8.49 -7.56
CA ASN A 26 -21.58 7.23 -8.15
C ASN A 26 -20.42 6.28 -8.51
N LEU A 27 -19.42 6.18 -7.63
CA LEU A 27 -18.25 5.34 -7.87
C LEU A 27 -18.66 3.87 -7.78
N ALA A 28 -18.49 3.14 -8.87
CA ALA A 28 -18.69 1.69 -8.87
C ALA A 28 -17.69 1.03 -7.89
N PRO A 29 -18.12 0.04 -7.10
CA PRO A 29 -17.21 -0.75 -6.28
C PRO A 29 -16.14 -1.43 -7.14
N LEU A 30 -14.95 -1.64 -6.57
CA LEU A 30 -13.91 -2.44 -7.23
C LEU A 30 -14.45 -3.86 -7.50
N GLU A 31 -14.19 -4.35 -8.71
CA GLU A 31 -14.51 -5.70 -9.12
C GLU A 31 -13.60 -6.70 -8.39
N ILE A 32 -14.16 -7.88 -8.14
CA ILE A 32 -13.45 -8.95 -7.46
C ILE A 32 -12.36 -9.50 -8.39
N ASN A 33 -11.17 -9.70 -7.84
CA ASN A 33 -9.98 -10.21 -8.50
C ASN A 33 -9.43 -9.34 -9.64
N GLN A 34 -9.91 -8.11 -9.78
CA GLN A 34 -9.35 -7.14 -10.73
C GLN A 34 -8.27 -6.28 -10.06
N LEU A 35 -7.13 -6.12 -10.73
CA LEU A 35 -6.03 -5.28 -10.25
C LEU A 35 -6.25 -3.83 -10.69
N TYR A 36 -6.20 -2.91 -9.73
CA TYR A 36 -6.36 -1.47 -9.94
C TYR A 36 -5.09 -0.74 -9.55
N GLN A 37 -4.66 0.20 -10.38
CA GLN A 37 -3.52 1.05 -10.07
C GLN A 37 -3.98 2.32 -9.36
N PHE A 38 -3.26 2.73 -8.32
CA PHE A 38 -3.43 4.04 -7.71
C PHE A 38 -2.11 4.79 -7.69
N SER A 39 -2.20 6.11 -7.59
CA SER A 39 -1.06 6.99 -7.33
C SER A 39 -1.44 8.04 -6.31
N VAL A 40 -0.50 8.41 -5.45
CA VAL A 40 -0.64 9.53 -4.52
C VAL A 40 0.53 10.47 -4.74
N SER A 41 0.23 11.75 -4.94
CA SER A 41 1.22 12.80 -5.12
C SER A 41 1.13 13.77 -3.94
N LEU A 42 2.25 13.98 -3.27
CA LEU A 42 2.41 14.99 -2.23
C LEU A 42 3.01 16.24 -2.87
N ILE A 43 2.26 17.34 -2.79
CA ILE A 43 2.69 18.66 -3.27
C ILE A 43 2.97 19.52 -2.04
N CYS A 44 4.24 19.92 -1.86
CA CYS A 44 4.67 20.75 -0.74
C CYS A 44 4.75 22.21 -1.18
N GLY A 45 3.92 23.08 -0.59
CA GLY A 45 3.89 24.50 -0.95
C GLY A 45 3.13 24.77 -2.25
N GLN A 46 3.53 25.81 -2.99
CA GLN A 46 2.88 26.22 -4.24
C GLN A 46 3.62 25.75 -5.49
N ASP A 47 4.82 25.15 -5.34
CA ASP A 47 5.56 24.62 -6.48
C ASP A 47 4.99 23.25 -6.88
N THR A 48 4.55 23.16 -8.13
CA THR A 48 4.02 21.93 -8.74
C THR A 48 4.98 21.36 -9.78
N SER A 49 6.23 21.82 -9.81
CA SER A 49 7.24 21.27 -10.71
C SER A 49 7.51 19.79 -10.41
N PRO A 50 7.88 18.97 -11.40
CA PRO A 50 8.13 17.54 -11.19
C PRO A 50 9.17 17.24 -10.10
N ASN A 51 10.06 18.19 -9.81
CA ASN A 51 11.12 18.06 -8.81
C ASN A 51 10.64 18.29 -7.37
N SER A 52 9.50 18.97 -7.18
CA SER A 52 8.92 19.25 -5.86
C SER A 52 7.72 18.37 -5.50
N VAL A 53 7.24 17.56 -6.45
CA VAL A 53 6.13 16.63 -6.24
C VAL A 53 6.64 15.21 -6.00
N ILE A 54 6.39 14.69 -4.80
CA ILE A 54 6.71 13.30 -4.46
C ILE A 54 5.52 12.43 -4.85
N THR A 55 5.68 11.52 -5.81
CA THR A 55 4.61 10.61 -6.24
C THR A 55 4.95 9.16 -5.93
N VAL A 56 4.02 8.45 -5.31
CA VAL A 56 4.06 7.00 -5.12
C VAL A 56 2.97 6.34 -5.96
N TYR A 57 3.27 5.15 -6.47
CA TYR A 57 2.35 4.31 -7.20
C TYR A 57 2.15 3.01 -6.45
N GLY A 58 0.96 2.43 -6.59
CA GLY A 58 0.64 1.15 -6.00
C GLY A 58 -0.47 0.44 -6.75
N TRP A 59 -0.70 -0.80 -6.35
CA TRP A 59 -1.77 -1.64 -6.86
C TRP A 59 -2.67 -2.08 -5.72
N VAL A 60 -3.96 -2.18 -5.98
CA VAL A 60 -4.96 -2.72 -5.05
C VAL A 60 -5.85 -3.69 -5.80
N GLN A 61 -6.22 -4.77 -5.13
CA GLN A 61 -7.14 -5.78 -5.66
C GLN A 61 -8.17 -6.07 -4.58
N ARG A 62 -9.44 -6.03 -4.95
CA ARG A 62 -10.50 -6.56 -4.09
C ARG A 62 -10.54 -8.07 -4.27
N VAL A 63 -10.25 -8.83 -3.22
CA VAL A 63 -10.30 -10.30 -3.28
C VAL A 63 -11.60 -10.81 -2.68
N ALA A 64 -12.06 -11.96 -3.17
CA ALA A 64 -13.16 -12.68 -2.51
C ALA A 64 -12.66 -13.29 -1.20
N VAL A 65 -13.49 -13.23 -0.16
CA VAL A 65 -13.26 -13.91 1.12
C VAL A 65 -14.25 -15.06 1.25
N SER A 66 -13.84 -16.14 1.92
CA SER A 66 -14.74 -17.26 2.17
C SER A 66 -15.84 -16.90 3.18
N ASN A 67 -16.99 -17.57 3.10
CA ASN A 67 -18.11 -17.35 4.04
C ASN A 67 -17.69 -17.57 5.51
N ASN A 68 -16.74 -18.47 5.77
CA ASN A 68 -16.19 -18.71 7.11
C ASN A 68 -15.40 -17.50 7.61
N VAL A 69 -14.53 -16.94 6.76
CA VAL A 69 -13.75 -15.73 7.10
C VAL A 69 -14.69 -14.55 7.33
N GLU A 70 -15.67 -14.35 6.45
CA GLU A 70 -16.65 -13.27 6.61
C GLU A 70 -17.45 -13.39 7.91
N SER A 71 -17.91 -14.61 8.25
CA SER A 71 -18.63 -14.88 9.50
C SER A 71 -17.76 -14.61 10.73
N THR A 72 -16.47 -14.96 10.65
CA THR A 72 -15.50 -14.68 11.71
C THR A 72 -15.30 -13.17 11.89
N LEU A 73 -15.08 -12.44 10.80
CA LEU A 73 -14.90 -10.99 10.82
C LEU A 73 -16.10 -10.27 11.41
N LYS A 74 -17.34 -10.68 11.08
CA LYS A 74 -18.57 -10.09 11.65
C LYS A 74 -18.65 -10.18 13.17
N ARG A 75 -18.09 -11.24 13.77
CA ARG A 75 -18.12 -11.47 15.22
C ARG A 75 -16.97 -10.79 15.98
N PHE A 76 -15.84 -10.58 15.30
CA PHE A 76 -14.62 -10.08 15.93
C PHE A 76 -14.64 -8.56 16.07
N SER A 77 -14.09 -8.06 17.18
CA SER A 77 -13.75 -6.65 17.36
C SER A 77 -12.67 -6.22 16.36
N PRO A 78 -12.52 -4.90 16.07
CA PRO A 78 -11.49 -4.42 15.16
C PRO A 78 -10.08 -4.91 15.52
N LYS A 79 -9.74 -4.98 16.81
CA LYS A 79 -8.42 -5.47 17.27
C LYS A 79 -8.22 -6.96 16.97
N GLU A 80 -9.25 -7.79 17.14
CA GLU A 80 -9.20 -9.22 16.83
C GLU A 80 -9.12 -9.48 15.32
N ARG A 81 -9.78 -8.64 14.50
CA ARG A 81 -9.79 -8.75 13.03
C ARG A 81 -8.40 -8.59 12.41
N ILE A 82 -7.49 -7.83 13.02
CA ILE A 82 -6.08 -7.67 12.56
C ILE A 82 -5.45 -9.04 12.27
N SER A 83 -5.60 -10.00 13.20
CA SER A 83 -5.00 -11.33 13.05
C SER A 83 -5.61 -12.13 11.89
N VAL A 84 -6.90 -11.94 11.62
CA VAL A 84 -7.60 -12.57 10.50
C VAL A 84 -7.11 -11.95 9.19
N TYR A 85 -7.07 -10.62 9.10
CA TYR A 85 -6.59 -9.93 7.89
C TYR A 85 -5.15 -10.32 7.54
N ALA A 86 -4.26 -10.38 8.53
CA ALA A 86 -2.88 -10.81 8.32
C ALA A 86 -2.79 -12.25 7.78
N LYS A 87 -3.53 -13.19 8.36
CA LYS A 87 -3.55 -14.60 7.90
C LYS A 87 -4.13 -14.77 6.49
N GLN A 88 -5.08 -13.93 6.13
CA GLN A 88 -5.76 -14.00 4.82
C GLN A 88 -5.04 -13.16 3.75
N GLY A 89 -3.96 -12.45 4.08
CA GLY A 89 -3.26 -11.57 3.13
C GLY A 89 -4.05 -10.32 2.75
N LEU A 90 -5.06 -9.93 3.55
CA LEU A 90 -5.90 -8.76 3.34
C LEU A 90 -5.17 -7.50 3.83
N TRP A 91 -4.09 -7.15 3.13
CA TRP A 91 -3.12 -6.15 3.58
C TRP A 91 -3.74 -4.75 3.75
N PHE A 92 -4.68 -4.37 2.88
CA PHE A 92 -5.33 -3.06 2.93
C PHE A 92 -6.17 -2.96 4.21
N ASP A 93 -7.05 -3.93 4.45
CA ASP A 93 -7.87 -4.02 5.66
C ASP A 93 -7.04 -4.13 6.94
N LEU A 94 -5.92 -4.84 6.90
CA LEU A 94 -4.97 -4.94 8.01
C LEU A 94 -4.41 -3.57 8.38
N VAL A 95 -3.83 -2.86 7.41
CA VAL A 95 -3.16 -1.57 7.65
C VAL A 95 -4.18 -0.48 7.99
N SER A 96 -5.33 -0.44 7.34
CA SER A 96 -6.38 0.55 7.64
C SER A 96 -6.93 0.35 9.05
N THR A 97 -7.26 -0.88 9.45
CA THR A 97 -7.75 -1.19 10.80
C THR A 97 -6.72 -0.84 11.87
N LEU A 98 -5.44 -1.12 11.62
CA LEU A 98 -4.35 -0.73 12.53
C LEU A 98 -4.21 0.80 12.63
N ALA A 99 -4.32 1.52 11.52
CA ALA A 99 -4.25 2.97 11.51
C ALA A 99 -5.39 3.58 12.36
N ASP A 100 -6.61 3.10 12.19
CA ASP A 100 -7.78 3.56 12.95
C ASP A 100 -7.63 3.28 14.45
N LEU A 101 -7.22 2.06 14.81
CA LEU A 101 -6.99 1.68 16.21
C LEU A 101 -5.92 2.54 16.87
N ARG A 102 -4.85 2.87 16.13
CA ARG A 102 -3.78 3.75 16.60
C ARG A 102 -4.22 5.20 16.75
N ALA A 103 -5.05 5.71 15.84
CA ALA A 103 -5.60 7.05 15.93
C ALA A 103 -6.48 7.19 17.19
N CYS A 104 -7.28 6.16 17.51
CA CYS A 104 -8.12 6.15 18.71
C CYS A 104 -7.34 5.87 20.01
N ASN A 105 -6.20 5.17 19.94
CA ASN A 105 -5.42 4.77 21.12
C ASN A 105 -3.92 5.09 20.93
N PRO A 106 -3.54 6.38 20.85
CA PRO A 106 -2.19 6.78 20.48
C PRO A 106 -1.11 6.35 21.49
N SER A 107 -1.49 6.10 22.76
CA SER A 107 -0.60 5.65 23.83
C SER A 107 -0.48 4.12 23.95
N ASP A 108 -1.22 3.32 23.18
CA ASP A 108 -1.11 1.87 23.20
C ASP A 108 0.19 1.42 22.50
N SER A 109 1.19 1.10 23.31
CA SER A 109 2.51 0.67 22.84
C SER A 109 2.48 -0.67 22.10
N ALA A 110 1.50 -1.55 22.39
CA ALA A 110 1.35 -2.81 21.68
C ALA A 110 0.85 -2.56 20.25
N LEU A 111 -0.11 -1.65 20.06
CA LEU A 111 -0.55 -1.25 18.72
C LEU A 111 0.58 -0.58 17.92
N LEU A 112 1.43 0.22 18.58
CA LEU A 112 2.64 0.77 17.96
C LEU A 112 3.60 -0.33 17.50
N ALA A 113 3.89 -1.31 18.35
CA ALA A 113 4.76 -2.42 18.02
C ALA A 113 4.20 -3.24 16.83
N THR A 114 2.90 -3.54 16.83
CA THR A 114 2.24 -4.26 15.72
C THR A 114 2.32 -3.45 14.43
N TRP A 115 2.04 -2.14 14.47
CA TRP A 115 2.18 -1.27 13.30
C TRP A 115 3.59 -1.30 12.72
N VAL A 116 4.61 -1.12 13.55
CA VAL A 116 6.01 -1.15 13.10
C VAL A 116 6.36 -2.51 12.49
N SER A 117 5.89 -3.61 13.09
CA SER A 117 6.11 -4.96 12.56
C SER A 117 5.47 -5.13 11.18
N VAL A 118 4.21 -4.72 11.01
CA VAL A 118 3.48 -4.83 9.74
C VAL A 118 4.15 -4.01 8.64
N ILE A 119 4.49 -2.74 8.91
CA ILE A 119 5.13 -1.87 7.91
C ILE A 119 6.54 -2.37 7.54
N LYS A 120 7.30 -2.93 8.49
CA LYS A 120 8.59 -3.55 8.18
C LYS A 120 8.44 -4.82 7.34
N ALA A 121 7.45 -5.66 7.65
CA ALA A 121 7.20 -6.87 6.87
C ALA A 121 6.82 -6.53 5.42
N THR A 122 5.98 -5.51 5.20
CA THR A 122 5.62 -5.09 3.83
C THR A 122 6.81 -4.48 3.08
N ALA A 123 7.67 -3.71 3.75
CA ALA A 123 8.91 -3.20 3.17
C ALA A 123 9.89 -4.34 2.81
N LEU A 124 10.01 -5.35 3.67
CA LEU A 124 10.86 -6.52 3.44
C LEU A 124 10.35 -7.36 2.27
N LEU A 125 9.04 -7.64 2.22
CA LEU A 125 8.41 -8.33 1.09
C LEU A 125 8.68 -7.62 -0.24
N LYS A 126 8.63 -6.27 -0.24
CA LYS A 126 8.98 -5.47 -1.42
C LYS A 126 10.45 -5.61 -1.80
N ALA A 127 11.36 -5.57 -0.82
CA ALA A 127 12.80 -5.73 -1.07
C ALA A 127 13.13 -7.12 -1.63
N GLU A 128 12.51 -8.18 -1.11
CA GLU A 128 12.68 -9.55 -1.60
C GLU A 128 12.12 -9.74 -3.01
N ALA A 129 10.97 -9.14 -3.34
CA ALA A 129 10.42 -9.18 -4.68
C ALA A 129 11.37 -8.54 -5.71
N ILE A 130 11.92 -7.37 -5.39
CA ILE A 130 12.93 -6.69 -6.22
C ILE A 130 14.19 -7.56 -6.37
N ALA A 131 14.67 -8.18 -5.29
CA ALA A 131 15.82 -9.07 -5.35
C ALA A 131 15.57 -10.26 -6.28
N ARG A 132 14.39 -10.88 -6.25
CA ARG A 132 14.01 -12.00 -7.14
C ARG A 132 13.88 -11.58 -8.60
N GLU A 133 13.26 -10.43 -8.88
CA GLU A 133 13.18 -9.87 -10.24
C GLU A 133 14.58 -9.54 -10.80
N SER A 134 15.47 -8.97 -10.00
CA SER A 134 16.85 -8.67 -10.40
C SER A 134 17.67 -9.94 -10.71
N THR A 135 17.33 -11.06 -10.05
CA THR A 135 17.97 -12.36 -10.30
C THR A 135 17.41 -13.01 -11.58
N ALA A 136 16.12 -12.85 -11.86
CA ALA A 136 15.50 -13.32 -13.10
C ALA A 136 16.00 -12.52 -14.33
N GLN A 137 16.22 -11.21 -14.19
CA GLN A 137 16.82 -10.38 -15.25
C GLN A 137 18.30 -10.70 -15.50
N ARG A 138 19.05 -11.14 -14.47
CA ARG A 138 20.42 -11.65 -14.63
C ARG A 138 20.50 -12.94 -15.45
N ALA A 139 19.44 -13.73 -15.55
CA ALA A 139 19.41 -14.94 -16.38
C ALA A 139 19.18 -14.65 -17.88
N ILE A 140 18.73 -13.44 -18.25
CA ILE A 140 18.47 -13.05 -19.64
C ILE A 140 19.64 -12.22 -20.24
N ALA A 141 20.50 -11.66 -19.39
CA ALA A 141 21.69 -10.91 -19.82
C ALA A 141 23.00 -11.70 -19.61
N GLN A 142 23.10 -12.89 -20.20
CA GLN A 142 24.39 -13.47 -20.58
C GLN A 142 24.49 -13.46 -22.10
N GLN A 143 24.75 -12.29 -22.66
CA GLN A 143 25.33 -12.16 -23.99
C GLN A 143 26.82 -11.85 -23.84
N PRO A 144 27.68 -12.53 -24.62
CA PRO A 144 29.12 -12.54 -24.40
C PRO A 144 29.72 -11.15 -24.61
N LEU A 145 30.63 -10.81 -23.70
CA LEU A 145 31.48 -9.62 -23.73
C LEU A 145 32.14 -9.46 -25.10
N LEU A 146 31.81 -8.39 -25.81
CA LEU A 146 32.68 -7.84 -26.84
C LEU A 146 33.21 -6.48 -26.37
N GLN A 147 34.48 -6.51 -25.91
CA GLN A 147 35.34 -5.34 -25.75
C GLN A 147 35.34 -4.48 -27.02
N LYS A 148 35.00 -3.20 -26.88
CA LYS A 148 35.38 -2.07 -27.75
C LYS A 148 35.23 -0.81 -26.86
N CYS A 149 36.20 0.05 -26.60
CA CYS A 149 37.45 0.40 -27.26
C CYS A 149 38.47 0.90 -26.22
N SER A 150 39.74 0.78 -26.57
CA SER A 150 40.92 1.34 -25.89
C SER A 150 40.86 2.86 -25.73
N SER A 151 41.51 3.33 -24.66
CA SER A 151 41.91 4.73 -24.40
C SER A 151 42.76 5.32 -25.55
N PRO A 152 42.88 6.67 -25.63
CA PRO A 152 43.74 7.34 -26.61
C PRO A 152 45.21 6.94 -26.50
#